data_AF-A0A3B1DVT1-F1
#
_entry.id   AF-A0A3B1DVT1-F1
#
_cell.length_a   1.000
_cell.length_b   1.000
_cell.length_c   1.000
_cell.angle_alpha   90.00
_cell.angle_beta   90.00
_cell.angle_gamma   90.00
#
_symmetry.space_group_name_H-M   'P 1'
#
loop_
_entity.id
_entity.type
_entity.pdbx_description
1 polymer ?
#
loop_
_entity_poly.entity_id
_entity_poly.type
_entity_poly.pdbx_seq_one_letter_code
_entity_poly.pdbx_strand_id
1 'polypeptide(L)'
;GSAVQILKWDVALEDERENAASYDPATQTYRLVLVGLPGWLAERAEPPKEGATRPRIRLEIRAVFQTLGPNGEEKVLRDGLALDV
;
A
#
# COMPACT_ATOMS: atom_id res chain seq x y z
N GLY A 1 16.73 10.59 19.44
CA GLY A 1 15.73 10.84 18.38
C GLY A 1 15.32 9.50 17.81
N SER A 2 14.02 9.22 17.71
CA SER A 2 13.54 7.96 17.15
C SER A 2 13.82 7.94 15.64
N ALA A 3 14.52 6.91 15.16
CA ALA A 3 14.72 6.70 13.73
C ALA A 3 13.40 6.27 13.09
N VAL A 4 12.91 7.05 12.12
CA VAL A 4 11.73 6.68 11.33
C VAL A 4 12.21 5.78 10.19
N GLN A 5 11.84 4.50 10.24
CA GLN A 5 12.06 3.57 9.13
C GLN A 5 10.96 3.78 8.09
N ILE A 6 11.30 4.29 6.91
CA ILE A 6 10.36 4.41 5.78
C ILE A 6 10.59 3.21 4.86
N LEU A 7 9.60 2.33 4.76
CA LEU A 7 9.60 1.21 3.82
C LEU A 7 8.66 1.56 2.66
N LYS A 8 9.16 1.44 1.42
CA LYS A 8 8.44 1.76 0.18
C LYS A 8 8.04 0.46 -0.51
N TRP A 9 6.76 0.32 -0.85
CA TRP A 9 6.26 -0.73 -1.74
C TRP A 9 5.84 -0.10 -3.04
N ASP A 10 6.42 -0.58 -4.12
CA ASP A 10 6.04 -0.22 -5.48
C ASP A 10 5.17 -1.34 -6.05
N VAL A 11 3.94 -1.00 -6.44
CA VAL A 11 3.07 -1.90 -7.20
C VAL A 11 3.18 -1.46 -8.66
N ALA A 12 3.74 -2.31 -9.51
CA ALA A 12 3.83 -2.04 -10.93
C ALA A 12 2.46 -2.25 -11.58
N LEU A 13 1.81 -1.17 -12.02
CA LEU A 13 0.53 -1.22 -12.76
C LEU A 13 0.73 -1.24 -14.29
N GLU A 14 1.96 -1.51 -14.72
CA GLU A 14 2.38 -1.52 -16.13
C GLU A 14 1.81 -2.72 -16.88
N ASP A 15 1.54 -3.82 -16.17
CA ASP A 15 0.84 -4.97 -16.73
C ASP A 15 -0.66 -4.69 -16.75
N GLU A 16 -1.21 -4.48 -17.96
CA GLU A 16 -2.61 -4.16 -18.17
C GLU A 16 -3.57 -5.23 -17.61
N ARG A 17 -3.15 -6.50 -17.58
CA ARG A 17 -3.98 -7.60 -17.11
C ARG A 17 -4.05 -7.62 -15.59
N GLU A 18 -2.93 -7.41 -14.91
CA GLU A 18 -2.90 -7.28 -13.45
C GLU A 18 -3.61 -6.00 -12.99
N ASN A 19 -3.38 -4.91 -13.71
CA ASN A 19 -4.05 -3.64 -13.47
C ASN A 19 -5.58 -3.77 -13.59
N ALA A 20 -6.07 -4.39 -14.66
CA ALA A 20 -7.51 -4.62 -14.87
C ALA A 20 -8.12 -5.54 -13.80
N ALA A 21 -7.36 -6.53 -13.31
CA ALA A 21 -7.82 -7.43 -12.25
C ALA A 21 -7.98 -6.72 -10.89
N SER A 22 -7.19 -5.66 -10.64
CA SER A 22 -7.26 -4.84 -9.44
C SER A 22 -8.31 -3.72 -9.50
N TYR A 23 -8.90 -3.43 -10.67
CA TYR A 23 -9.88 -2.36 -10.82
C TYR A 23 -11.32 -2.83 -10.52
N ASP A 24 -11.98 -2.17 -9.56
CA ASP A 24 -13.41 -2.36 -9.27
C ASP A 24 -14.23 -1.32 -10.07
N PRO A 25 -14.99 -1.74 -11.10
CA PRO A 25 -15.75 -0.81 -11.94
C PRO A 25 -16.95 -0.19 -11.23
N ALA A 26 -17.49 -0.83 -10.18
CA ALA A 26 -18.68 -0.32 -9.48
C ALA A 26 -18.35 0.88 -8.59
N THR A 27 -17.18 0.87 -7.96
CA THR A 27 -16.70 1.95 -7.09
C THR A 27 -15.67 2.84 -7.76
N GLN A 28 -15.19 2.47 -8.95
CA GLN A 28 -14.10 3.15 -9.67
C GLN A 28 -12.82 3.24 -8.81
N THR A 29 -12.54 2.18 -8.05
CA THR A 29 -11.38 2.13 -7.15
C THR A 29 -10.47 0.95 -7.49
N TYR A 30 -9.18 1.11 -7.21
CA TYR A 30 -8.23 0.00 -7.27
C TYR A 30 -8.16 -0.73 -5.92
N ARG A 31 -8.25 -2.06 -5.96
CA ARG A 31 -7.99 -2.96 -4.83
C ARG A 31 -6.59 -3.53 -4.99
N LEU A 32 -5.64 -2.93 -4.26
CA LEU A 32 -4.26 -3.40 -4.23
C LEU A 32 -4.08 -4.33 -3.03
N VAL A 33 -3.72 -5.58 -3.31
CA VAL A 33 -3.34 -6.52 -2.26
C VAL A 33 -1.87 -6.28 -1.93
N LEU A 34 -1.59 -5.90 -0.68
CA LEU A 34 -0.22 -5.78 -0.21
C LEU A 34 0.36 -7.19 -0.01
N VAL A 35 1.11 -7.67 -1.00
CA VAL A 35 1.83 -8.95 -0.94
C VAL A 35 3.28 -8.72 -0.48
N GLY A 36 3.85 -9.69 0.25
CA GLY A 36 5.26 -9.59 0.70
C GLY A 36 5.49 -8.51 1.76
N LEU A 37 4.59 -8.38 2.73
CA LEU A 37 4.77 -7.49 3.88
C LEU A 37 6.07 -7.84 4.63
N PRO A 38 6.75 -6.86 5.27
CA PRO A 38 7.87 -7.17 6.15
C PRO A 38 7.39 -8.11 7.25
N GLY A 39 8.28 -9.00 7.71
CA GLY A 39 7.94 -9.95 8.79
C GLY A 39 7.27 -9.28 10.00
N TRP A 40 7.77 -8.11 10.42
CA TRP A 40 7.20 -7.37 11.55
C TRP A 40 5.75 -6.91 11.34
N LEU A 41 5.30 -6.69 10.11
CA LEU A 41 3.92 -6.31 9.78
C LEU A 41 3.06 -7.55 9.51
N ALA A 42 3.65 -8.59 8.90
CA ALA A 42 3.00 -9.89 8.72
C ALA A 42 2.60 -10.53 10.06
N GLU A 43 3.51 -10.50 11.05
CA GLU A 43 3.24 -10.94 12.43
C GLU A 43 2.09 -10.18 13.10
N ARG A 44 1.80 -8.95 12.65
CA ARG A 44 0.69 -8.13 13.16
C ARG A 44 -0.63 -8.42 12.49
N ALA A 45 -0.62 -8.84 11.22
CA ALA A 45 -1.80 -9.28 10.50
C ALA A 45 -2.39 -10.59 11.07
N GLU A 46 -1.57 -11.40 11.74
CA GLU A 46 -2.03 -12.60 12.45
C GLU A 46 -2.79 -12.25 13.74
N PRO A 47 -3.84 -13.01 14.11
CA PRO A 47 -4.54 -12.80 15.37
C PRO A 47 -3.59 -12.90 16.58
N PRO A 48 -3.76 -12.06 17.62
CA PRO A 48 -2.92 -12.10 18.79
C PRO A 48 -3.06 -13.45 19.51
N LYS A 49 -1.93 -14.01 19.96
CA LYS A 49 -1.92 -15.15 20.88
C LYS A 49 -2.56 -14.72 22.21
N GLU A 50 -3.33 -15.61 22.85
CA GLU A 50 -4.00 -15.32 24.12
C GLU A 50 -3.06 -14.66 25.14
N GLY A 51 -3.49 -13.54 25.71
CA GLY A 51 -2.75 -12.81 26.74
C GLY A 51 -1.65 -11.86 26.26
N ALA A 52 -1.40 -11.73 24.95
CA ALA A 52 -0.38 -10.83 24.42
C ALA A 52 -0.93 -9.44 24.05
N THR A 53 -0.48 -8.40 24.75
CA THR A 53 -0.73 -7.00 24.37
C THR A 53 0.35 -6.53 23.39
N ARG A 54 -0.03 -6.21 22.15
CA ARG A 54 0.89 -5.71 21.13
C ARG A 54 0.98 -4.17 21.17
N PRO A 55 2.17 -3.56 21.04
CA PRO A 55 2.29 -2.11 21.03
C PRO A 55 1.67 -1.53 19.76
N ARG A 56 0.84 -0.48 19.91
CA ARG A 56 0.23 0.24 18.77
C ARG A 56 1.32 0.80 17.86
N ILE A 57 1.17 0.58 16.57
CA ILE A 57 2.03 1.10 15.51
C ILE A 57 1.21 1.93 14.55
N ARG A 58 1.79 3.02 14.05
CA ARG A 58 1.20 3.84 12.99
C ARG A 58 1.83 3.42 11.66
N LEU A 59 1.01 2.86 10.77
CA LEU A 59 1.39 2.51 9.41
C LEU A 59 1.00 3.65 8.48
N GLU A 60 1.95 4.14 7.69
CA GLU A 60 1.70 5.13 6.64
C GLU A 60 1.92 4.49 5.28
N ILE A 61 0.83 4.31 4.53
CA ILE A 61 0.82 3.78 3.18
C ILE A 61 0.77 4.97 2.23
N ARG A 62 1.69 5.01 1.26
CA ARG A 62 1.66 6.00 0.18
C ARG A 62 1.50 5.29 -1.15
N ALA A 63 0.44 5.63 -1.88
CA ALA A 63 0.25 5.20 -3.24
C ALA A 63 0.84 6.26 -4.18
N VAL A 64 1.70 5.85 -5.11
CA VAL A 64 2.25 6.72 -6.15
C VAL A 64 2.00 6.05 -7.49
N PHE A 65 1.28 6.72 -8.37
CA PHE A 65 1.04 6.28 -9.73
C PHE A 65 1.72 7.25 -10.69
N GLN A 66 2.72 6.76 -11.43
CA GLN A 66 3.42 7.53 -12.47
C GLN A 66 2.91 7.08 -13.83
N THR A 67 2.53 8.03 -14.68
CA THR A 67 1.99 7.76 -16.01
C THR A 67 2.33 8.90 -16.97
N LEU A 68 2.05 8.72 -18.26
CA LEU A 68 2.11 9.79 -19.26
C LEU A 68 0.70 10.31 -19.52
N GLY A 69 0.55 11.62 -19.55
CA GLY A 69 -0.67 12.28 -19.97
C GLY A 69 -0.88 12.23 -21.49
N PRO A 70 -2.06 12.67 -21.96
CA PRO A 70 -2.42 12.58 -23.38
C PRO A 70 -1.52 13.38 -24.33
N ASN A 71 -0.71 14.33 -23.83
CA ASN A 71 0.25 15.08 -24.63
C ASN A 71 1.69 14.58 -24.41
N GLY A 72 1.89 13.42 -23.78
CA GLY A 72 3.20 12.85 -23.47
C GLY A 72 3.89 13.48 -22.27
N GLU A 73 3.20 14.30 -21.48
CA GLU A 73 3.73 14.88 -20.25
C GLU A 73 3.74 13.86 -19.10
N GLU A 74 4.80 13.81 -18.30
CA GLU A 74 4.82 12.96 -17.10
C GLU A 74 3.80 13.46 -16.09
N LYS A 75 2.93 12.55 -15.63
CA LYS A 75 1.94 12.77 -14.57
C LYS A 75 2.19 11.84 -13.41
N VAL A 76 2.21 12.41 -12.21
CA VAL A 76 2.34 11.64 -10.98
C VAL A 76 1.12 11.91 -10.10
N LEU A 77 0.29 10.90 -9.90
CA LEU A 77 -0.78 10.90 -8.91
C LEU A 77 -0.23 10.33 -7.60
N ARG A 78 -0.58 10.96 -6.48
CA ARG A 78 -0.13 10.54 -5.16
C ARG A 78 -1.30 10.58 -4.19
N ASP A 79 -1.39 9.55 -3.36
CA ASP A 79 -2.33 9.52 -2.25
C ASP A 79 -1.70 8.81 -1.03
N GLY A 80 -2.29 8.98 0.15
CA GLY A 80 -1.77 8.44 1.39
C GLY A 80 -2.84 8.03 2.39
N LEU A 81 -2.57 6.95 3.12
CA LEU A 81 -3.42 6.42 4.19
C LEU A 81 -2.59 6.16 5.44
N ALA A 82 -3.05 6.66 6.58
CA ALA A 82 -2.46 6.34 7.89
C ALA A 82 -3.41 5.41 8.66
N LEU A 83 -2.86 4.34 9.24
CA LEU A 83 -3.59 3.32 9.99
C LEU A 83 -2.91 3.11 11.35
N ASP A 84 -3.69 3.05 12.42
CA ASP A 84 -3.21 2.60 13.72
C ASP A 84 -3.51 1.10 13.88
N VAL A 85 -2.48 0.28 14.07
CA VAL A 85 -2.52 -1.21 14.11
C VAL A 85 -1.84 -1.81 15.33
#